data_AF-A0A952BIS0-F1
#
_entry.id   AF-A0A952BIS0-F1
#
_cell.length_a   1.000
_cell.length_b   1.000
_cell.length_c   1.000
_cell.angle_alpha   90.00
_cell.angle_beta   90.00
_cell.angle_gamma   90.00
#
_symmetry.space_group_name_H-M   'P 1'
#
loop_
_entity.id
_entity.type
_entity.pdbx_description
1 polymer ?
#
loop_
_entity_poly.entity_id
_entity_poly.type
_entity_poly.pdbx_seq_one_letter_code
_entity_poly.pdbx_strand_id
1 'polypeptide(L)'
;MSTATMNPIFKQPLALPTVSWCLERLPVVVLLLSIAFLQGYALLFWNGLLGRAGWGVSVGLEVLHLWFWYRAAVSTRLSRFAWTILAVVATGLLLAGTLHEVTQPLLQESGRVEAADQERESLQSESRVLMSNLEAYRDMAATQGRRGWRDDLRRDTARLQTITDQLRILTAHSGNTARRPWLTKVTQGGVIAVAVLFQIAAVLAVWTLSVGSRKNEKPFRVENAKSRNEGNVSGSVSETVETFRTPSKQPNTDFYRQLWRQIEALASSNTARLARGNGKISQASLCRDIGVSPPDLSAIKLISQGQQVPRNPSKEAISKLAKRFKIEMPK
;
A
#
# COMPACT_ATOMS: atom_id res chain seq x y z
N MET A 1 -44.00 2.48 64.45
CA MET A 1 -43.61 1.85 63.18
C MET A 1 -43.05 2.94 62.28
N SER A 2 -41.73 2.99 62.14
CA SER A 2 -41.03 4.04 61.38
C SER A 2 -40.35 3.39 60.19
N THR A 3 -40.85 3.66 58.99
CA THR A 3 -40.30 3.16 57.72
C THR A 3 -39.15 4.05 57.29
N ALA A 4 -37.92 3.56 57.47
CA ALA A 4 -36.71 4.21 56.97
C ALA A 4 -36.59 3.99 55.45
N THR A 5 -36.76 5.07 54.69
CA THR A 5 -36.50 5.14 53.25
C THR A 5 -35.01 5.32 53.01
N MET A 6 -34.35 4.23 52.60
CA MET A 6 -32.92 4.21 52.27
C MET A 6 -32.75 4.66 50.81
N ASN A 7 -32.20 5.86 50.61
CA ASN A 7 -31.90 6.40 49.29
C ASN A 7 -30.73 5.64 48.64
N PRO A 8 -30.85 5.13 47.40
CA PRO A 8 -29.73 4.55 46.67
C PRO A 8 -28.84 5.68 46.17
N ILE A 9 -27.82 6.02 46.97
CA ILE A 9 -26.73 6.90 46.56
C ILE A 9 -25.93 6.18 45.46
N PHE A 10 -26.14 6.65 44.22
CA PHE A 10 -25.14 6.82 43.17
C PHE A 10 -24.06 5.72 43.06
N LYS A 11 -24.31 4.72 42.21
CA LYS A 11 -23.25 4.05 41.44
C LYS A 11 -23.20 4.67 40.05
N GLN A 12 -22.58 5.84 39.92
CA GLN A 12 -22.13 6.28 38.60
C GLN A 12 -20.89 5.45 38.24
N PRO A 13 -20.92 4.64 37.15
CA PRO A 13 -19.73 3.96 36.69
C PRO A 13 -18.71 5.02 36.30
N LEU A 14 -17.49 4.94 36.84
CA LEU A 14 -16.35 5.72 36.35
C LEU A 14 -16.18 5.42 34.86
N ALA A 15 -16.68 6.31 34.01
CA ALA A 15 -16.45 6.28 32.58
C ALA A 15 -14.98 6.61 32.35
N LEU A 16 -14.14 5.58 32.22
CA LEU A 16 -12.74 5.71 31.80
C LEU A 16 -12.69 6.45 30.46
N PRO A 17 -12.29 7.73 30.43
CA PRO A 17 -12.20 8.49 29.20
C PRO A 17 -10.79 8.29 28.67
N THR A 18 -10.52 7.33 27.78
CA THR A 18 -9.18 7.28 27.15
C THR A 18 -9.05 6.40 25.93
N VAL A 19 -9.72 5.24 25.86
CA VAL A 19 -9.40 4.26 24.80
C VAL A 19 -9.87 4.70 23.41
N SER A 20 -11.06 5.32 23.31
CA SER A 20 -11.61 5.79 22.03
C SER A 20 -10.79 6.93 21.42
N TRP A 21 -10.29 7.85 22.25
CA TRP A 21 -9.50 8.99 21.81
C TRP A 21 -8.12 8.56 21.27
N CYS A 22 -7.50 7.54 21.87
CA CYS A 22 -6.28 6.94 21.36
C CYS A 22 -6.48 6.22 20.02
N LEU A 23 -7.59 5.48 19.86
CA LEU A 23 -7.89 4.75 18.63
C LEU A 23 -8.13 5.68 17.42
N GLU A 24 -8.76 6.85 17.62
CA GLU A 24 -8.98 7.83 16.56
C GLU A 24 -7.70 8.51 16.06
N ARG A 25 -6.70 8.68 16.95
CA ARG A 25 -5.43 9.36 16.62
C ARG A 25 -4.31 8.40 16.21
N LEU A 26 -4.48 7.10 16.45
CA LEU A 26 -3.54 6.04 16.10
C LEU A 26 -2.99 6.12 14.65
N PRO A 27 -3.81 6.32 13.59
CA PRO A 27 -3.27 6.39 12.22
C PRO A 27 -2.33 7.58 12.00
N VAL A 28 -2.57 8.71 12.68
CA VAL A 28 -1.69 9.89 12.60
C VAL A 28 -0.37 9.63 13.30
N VAL A 29 -0.40 9.00 14.48
CA VAL A 29 0.80 8.65 15.24
C VAL A 29 1.64 7.65 14.46
N VAL A 30 1.03 6.59 13.92
CA VAL A 30 1.71 5.58 13.10
C VAL A 30 2.34 6.24 11.86
N LEU A 31 1.61 7.13 11.18
CA LEU A 31 2.13 7.85 10.02
C LEU A 31 3.36 8.70 10.38
N LEU A 32 3.31 9.48 11.45
CA LEU A 32 4.44 10.31 11.88
C LEU A 32 5.66 9.46 12.25
N LEU A 33 5.44 8.32 12.91
CA LEU A 33 6.52 7.41 13.28
C LEU A 33 7.15 6.74 12.05
N SER A 34 6.33 6.32 11.07
CA SER A 34 6.79 5.84 9.77
C SER A 34 7.67 6.87 9.07
N ILE A 35 7.16 8.10 8.95
CA ILE A 35 7.85 9.20 8.26
C ILE A 35 9.18 9.50 8.94
N ALA A 36 9.19 9.65 10.27
CA ALA A 36 10.41 9.94 11.01
C ALA A 36 11.48 8.85 10.80
N PHE A 37 11.07 7.57 10.83
CA PHE A 37 11.97 6.45 10.61
C PHE A 37 12.54 6.44 9.19
N LEU A 38 11.69 6.52 8.16
CA LEU A 38 12.09 6.53 6.75
C LEU A 38 12.97 7.74 6.43
N GLN A 39 12.61 8.91 6.95
CA GLN A 39 13.30 10.16 6.68
C GLN A 39 14.71 10.18 7.27
N GLY A 40 14.95 9.51 8.40
CA GLY A 40 16.29 9.37 8.95
C GLY A 40 17.27 8.73 7.95
N TYR A 41 16.88 7.59 7.38
CA TYR A 41 17.71 6.86 6.41
C TYR A 41 17.78 7.56 5.06
N ALA A 42 16.68 8.15 4.59
CA ALA A 42 16.68 8.92 3.35
C ALA A 42 17.61 10.13 3.44
N LEU A 43 17.63 10.85 4.57
CA LEU A 43 18.53 11.99 4.78
C LEU A 43 20.00 11.58 4.76
N LEU A 44 20.36 10.50 5.43
CA LEU A 44 21.72 9.95 5.42
C LEU A 44 22.18 9.65 3.98
N PHE A 45 21.36 8.92 3.22
CA PHE A 45 21.65 8.55 1.85
C PHE A 45 21.79 9.76 0.91
N TRP A 46 20.79 10.64 0.88
CA TRP A 46 20.78 11.78 -0.04
C TRP A 46 21.85 12.81 0.31
N ASN A 47 22.19 13.00 1.59
CA ASN A 47 23.32 13.83 1.98
C ASN A 47 24.66 13.20 1.59
N GLY A 48 24.78 11.87 1.60
CA GLY A 48 25.96 11.16 1.10
C GLY A 48 26.19 11.40 -0.40
N LEU A 49 25.12 11.41 -1.20
CA LEU A 49 25.19 11.59 -2.66
C LEU A 49 25.30 13.06 -3.11
N LEU A 50 24.52 13.95 -2.50
CA LEU A 50 24.35 15.34 -2.98
C LEU A 50 24.92 16.37 -1.99
N GLY A 51 25.62 15.94 -0.94
CA GLY A 51 26.15 16.80 0.10
C GLY A 51 25.05 17.60 0.80
N ARG A 52 25.28 18.91 1.01
CA ARG A 52 24.32 19.80 1.68
C ARG A 52 23.03 20.03 0.90
N ALA A 53 22.93 19.66 -0.38
CA ALA A 53 21.66 19.74 -1.11
C ALA A 53 20.76 18.52 -0.86
N GLY A 54 21.31 17.44 -0.29
CA GLY A 54 20.61 16.17 -0.09
C GLY A 54 19.37 16.26 0.81
N TRP A 55 19.42 17.11 1.85
CA TRP A 55 18.27 17.29 2.76
C TRP A 55 17.03 17.79 2.01
N GLY A 56 17.20 18.72 1.07
CA GLY A 56 16.11 19.28 0.29
C GLY A 56 15.46 18.25 -0.63
N VAL A 57 16.28 17.36 -1.21
CA VAL A 57 15.81 16.26 -2.04
C VAL A 57 15.05 15.23 -1.20
N SER A 58 15.56 14.84 -0.02
CA SER A 58 14.87 13.89 0.87
C SER A 58 13.52 14.43 1.34
N VAL A 59 13.48 15.69 1.80
CA VAL A 59 12.23 16.33 2.22
C VAL A 59 11.26 16.51 1.04
N GLY A 60 11.77 16.91 -0.12
CA GLY A 60 10.97 17.05 -1.33
C GLY A 60 10.34 15.72 -1.78
N LEU A 61 11.10 14.63 -1.77
CA LEU A 61 10.60 13.30 -2.12
C LEU A 61 9.53 12.81 -1.14
N GLU A 62 9.69 13.04 0.16
CA GLU A 62 8.68 12.69 1.17
C GLU A 62 7.37 13.45 0.95
N VAL A 63 7.44 14.76 0.72
CA VAL A 63 6.26 15.58 0.42
C VAL A 63 5.58 15.14 -0.87
N LEU A 64 6.34 14.86 -1.93
CA LEU A 64 5.82 14.36 -3.21
C LEU A 64 5.17 12.98 -3.06
N HIS A 65 5.80 12.08 -2.30
CA HIS A 65 5.29 10.76 -2.01
C HIS A 65 3.92 10.81 -1.31
N LEU A 66 3.80 11.61 -0.23
CA LEU A 66 2.54 11.81 0.47
C LEU A 66 1.49 12.46 -0.41
N TRP A 67 1.88 13.46 -1.21
CA TRP A 67 1.00 14.13 -2.16
C TRP A 67 0.46 13.16 -3.22
N PHE A 68 1.31 12.31 -3.80
CA PHE A 68 0.89 11.35 -4.81
C PHE A 68 -0.06 10.30 -4.26
N TRP A 69 0.18 9.77 -3.05
CA TRP A 69 -0.75 8.85 -2.40
C TRP A 69 -2.08 9.52 -2.04
N TYR A 70 -2.04 10.76 -1.56
CA TYR A 70 -3.25 11.55 -1.33
C TYR A 70 -4.05 11.74 -2.63
N ARG A 71 -3.38 12.15 -3.72
CA ARG A 71 -4.01 12.31 -5.03
C ARG A 71 -4.55 10.99 -5.57
N ALA A 72 -3.81 9.89 -5.46
CA ALA A 72 -4.26 8.56 -5.86
C ALA A 72 -5.51 8.11 -5.08
N ALA A 73 -5.61 8.45 -3.80
CA ALA A 73 -6.78 8.18 -2.99
C ALA A 73 -7.99 9.01 -3.41
N VAL A 74 -7.80 10.30 -3.74
CA VAL A 74 -8.88 11.24 -4.07
C VAL A 74 -9.32 11.19 -5.55
N SER A 75 -8.48 10.74 -6.48
CA SER A 75 -8.77 10.82 -7.92
C SER A 75 -9.85 9.85 -8.43
N THR A 76 -10.42 10.18 -9.60
CA THR A 76 -11.35 9.34 -10.37
C THR A 76 -10.67 8.07 -10.91
N ARG A 77 -11.47 7.07 -11.33
CA ARG A 77 -11.01 5.70 -11.59
C ARG A 77 -9.87 5.59 -12.62
N LEU A 78 -9.87 6.42 -13.68
CA LEU A 78 -8.82 6.40 -14.71
C LEU A 78 -7.52 7.10 -14.27
N SER A 79 -7.61 8.28 -13.64
CA SER A 79 -6.43 9.03 -13.19
C SER A 79 -5.78 8.40 -11.96
N ARG A 80 -6.53 7.64 -11.16
CA ARG A 80 -6.01 6.91 -10.00
C ARG A 80 -4.82 6.04 -10.37
N PHE A 81 -4.88 5.32 -11.49
CA PHE A 81 -3.78 4.42 -11.88
C PHE A 81 -2.48 5.18 -12.13
N ALA A 82 -2.53 6.30 -12.85
CA ALA A 82 -1.36 7.13 -13.12
C ALA A 82 -0.75 7.67 -11.80
N TRP A 83 -1.58 8.22 -10.91
CA TRP A 83 -1.10 8.71 -9.61
C TRP A 83 -0.54 7.60 -8.72
N THR A 84 -1.11 6.39 -8.77
CA THR A 84 -0.56 5.23 -8.05
C THR A 84 0.82 4.88 -8.57
N ILE A 85 1.06 4.87 -9.89
CA ILE A 85 2.39 4.60 -10.44
C ILE A 85 3.40 5.64 -9.94
N LEU A 86 3.08 6.93 -10.01
CA LEU A 86 3.97 7.98 -9.49
C LEU A 86 4.24 7.81 -7.99
N ALA A 87 3.22 7.45 -7.21
CA ALA A 87 3.36 7.21 -5.77
C ALA A 87 4.28 6.00 -5.49
N VAL A 88 4.16 4.92 -6.27
CA VAL A 88 5.02 3.74 -6.18
C VAL A 88 6.46 4.09 -6.58
N VAL A 89 6.66 4.88 -7.62
CA VAL A 89 8.00 5.36 -8.03
C VAL A 89 8.62 6.20 -6.92
N ALA A 90 7.89 7.18 -6.38
CA ALA A 90 8.37 8.00 -5.26
C ALA A 90 8.69 7.16 -4.01
N THR A 91 7.84 6.18 -3.70
CA THR A 91 8.09 5.18 -2.64
C THR A 91 9.39 4.42 -2.90
N GLY A 92 9.60 3.96 -4.12
CA GLY A 92 10.81 3.26 -4.52
C GLY A 92 12.06 4.13 -4.39
N LEU A 93 11.99 5.41 -4.76
CA LEU A 93 13.11 6.36 -4.58
C LEU A 93 13.42 6.61 -3.10
N LEU A 94 12.42 6.73 -2.23
CA LEU A 94 12.63 6.84 -0.78
C LEU A 94 13.25 5.57 -0.21
N LEU A 95 12.76 4.41 -0.64
CA LEU A 95 13.25 3.12 -0.17
C LEU A 95 14.66 2.82 -0.71
N ALA A 96 15.04 3.35 -1.87
CA ALA A 96 16.37 3.18 -2.44
C ALA A 96 17.48 3.60 -1.46
N GLY A 97 17.25 4.67 -0.67
CA GLY A 97 18.20 5.09 0.35
C GLY A 97 18.36 4.08 1.48
N THR A 98 17.25 3.59 2.03
CA THR A 98 17.28 2.52 3.05
C THR A 98 17.92 1.24 2.51
N LEU A 99 17.62 0.90 1.26
CA LEU A 99 18.12 -0.32 0.64
C LEU A 99 19.63 -0.22 0.41
N HIS A 100 20.12 0.93 -0.06
CA HIS A 100 21.55 1.15 -0.27
C HIS A 100 22.34 1.03 1.04
N GLU A 101 21.92 1.73 2.09
CA GLU A 101 22.60 1.71 3.39
C GLU A 101 22.64 0.30 4.01
N VAL A 102 21.57 -0.48 3.83
CA VAL A 102 21.52 -1.85 4.35
C VAL A 102 22.30 -2.85 3.46
N THR A 103 22.34 -2.64 2.16
CA THR A 103 22.99 -3.56 1.20
C THR A 103 24.48 -3.29 1.00
N GLN A 104 24.94 -2.06 1.18
CA GLN A 104 26.36 -1.70 1.07
C GLN A 104 27.29 -2.56 1.95
N PRO A 105 27.04 -2.75 3.26
CA PRO A 105 27.90 -3.61 4.08
C PRO A 105 27.87 -5.07 3.62
N LEU A 106 26.75 -5.55 3.06
CA LEU A 106 26.66 -6.91 2.52
C LEU A 106 27.54 -7.08 1.28
N LEU A 107 27.53 -6.10 0.38
CA LEU A 107 28.35 -6.13 -0.84
C LEU A 107 29.85 -6.07 -0.52
N GLN A 108 30.22 -5.26 0.47
CA GLN A 108 31.61 -5.15 0.91
C GLN A 108 32.09 -6.44 1.58
N GLU A 109 31.24 -7.07 2.38
CA GLU A 109 31.58 -8.32 3.05
C GLU A 109 31.65 -9.48 2.06
N SER A 110 30.73 -9.58 1.10
CA SER A 110 30.78 -10.62 0.06
C SER A 110 32.04 -10.49 -0.80
N GLY A 111 32.39 -9.27 -1.21
CA GLY A 111 33.61 -9.03 -2.01
C GLY A 111 34.90 -9.37 -1.24
N ARG A 112 34.93 -9.12 0.09
CA ARG A 112 36.07 -9.51 0.93
C ARG A 112 36.18 -11.02 1.11
N VAL A 113 35.07 -11.71 1.27
CA VAL A 113 35.04 -13.18 1.37
C VAL A 113 35.48 -13.81 0.06
N GLU A 114 34.97 -13.34 -1.08
CA GLU A 114 35.38 -13.83 -2.40
C GLU A 114 36.87 -13.59 -2.66
N ALA A 115 37.40 -12.40 -2.34
CA ALA A 115 38.83 -12.11 -2.48
C ALA A 115 39.69 -13.01 -1.58
N ALA A 116 39.28 -13.26 -0.33
CA ALA A 116 39.99 -14.13 0.58
C ALA A 116 39.95 -15.61 0.14
N ASP A 117 38.83 -16.07 -0.43
CA ASP A 117 38.72 -17.43 -0.97
C ASP A 117 39.55 -17.60 -2.25
N GLN A 118 39.59 -16.59 -3.13
CA GLN A 118 40.47 -16.60 -4.29
C GLN A 118 41.97 -16.60 -3.89
N GLU A 119 42.34 -15.82 -2.88
CA GLU A 119 43.71 -15.82 -2.34
C GLU A 119 44.08 -17.19 -1.76
N ARG A 120 43.17 -17.85 -1.03
CA ARG A 120 43.36 -19.21 -0.53
C ARG A 120 43.56 -20.23 -1.63
N GLU A 121 42.73 -20.20 -2.67
CA GLU A 121 42.87 -21.13 -3.81
C GLU A 121 44.22 -20.95 -4.50
N SER A 122 44.66 -19.71 -4.67
CA SER A 122 45.97 -19.40 -5.25
C SER A 122 47.12 -19.97 -4.41
N LEU A 123 47.09 -19.75 -3.09
CA LEU A 123 48.09 -20.24 -2.15
C LEU A 123 48.09 -21.78 -2.04
N GLN A 124 46.90 -22.41 -2.09
CA GLN A 124 46.79 -23.86 -2.12
C GLN A 124 47.37 -24.46 -3.41
N SER A 125 47.14 -23.80 -4.56
CA SER A 125 47.72 -24.24 -5.82
C SER A 125 49.25 -24.15 -5.80
N GLU A 126 49.79 -23.06 -5.25
CA GLU A 126 51.23 -22.86 -5.09
C GLU A 126 51.83 -23.89 -4.13
N SER A 127 51.16 -24.16 -3.01
CA SER A 127 51.56 -25.20 -2.06
C SER A 127 51.64 -26.59 -2.71
N ARG A 128 50.69 -26.94 -3.60
CA ARG A 128 50.72 -28.24 -4.31
C ARG A 128 51.91 -28.35 -5.26
N VAL A 129 52.22 -27.27 -5.99
CA VAL A 129 53.39 -27.22 -6.88
C VAL A 129 54.68 -27.35 -6.08
N LEU A 130 54.83 -26.61 -4.98
CA LEU A 130 55.98 -26.70 -4.09
C LEU A 130 56.14 -28.10 -3.48
N MET A 131 55.05 -28.73 -3.04
CA MET A 131 55.10 -30.11 -2.53
C MET A 131 55.56 -31.10 -3.60
N SER A 132 55.05 -30.97 -4.83
CA SER A 132 55.48 -31.81 -5.96
C SER A 132 56.96 -31.60 -6.30
N ASN A 133 57.46 -30.37 -6.28
CA ASN A 133 58.87 -30.07 -6.49
C ASN A 133 59.76 -30.68 -5.40
N LEU A 134 59.35 -30.58 -4.13
CA LEU A 134 60.06 -31.17 -2.99
C LEU A 134 60.11 -32.71 -3.07
N GLU A 135 59.05 -33.36 -3.54
CA GLU A 135 59.03 -34.79 -3.82
C GLU A 135 60.01 -35.17 -4.93
N ALA A 136 59.99 -34.43 -6.06
CA ALA A 136 60.94 -34.63 -7.15
C ALA A 136 62.40 -34.49 -6.69
N TYR A 137 62.70 -33.48 -5.85
CA TYR A 137 64.03 -33.30 -5.27
C TYR A 137 64.46 -34.46 -4.38
N ARG A 138 63.54 -35.06 -3.63
CA ARG A 138 63.82 -36.24 -2.80
C ARG A 138 64.13 -37.48 -3.65
N ASP A 139 63.32 -37.73 -4.67
CA ASP A 139 63.51 -38.88 -5.57
C ASP A 139 64.83 -38.79 -6.35
N MET A 140 65.16 -37.59 -6.82
CA MET A 140 66.40 -37.33 -7.54
C MET A 140 67.64 -37.36 -6.63
N ALA A 141 67.51 -36.94 -5.36
CA ALA A 141 68.56 -37.11 -4.36
C ALA A 141 68.83 -38.60 -4.07
N ALA A 142 67.78 -39.42 -3.96
CA ALA A 142 67.89 -40.86 -3.71
C ALA A 142 68.52 -41.63 -4.90
N THR A 143 68.22 -41.21 -6.13
CA THR A 143 68.65 -41.92 -7.35
C THR A 143 69.99 -41.44 -7.91
N GLN A 144 70.33 -40.14 -7.82
CA GLN A 144 71.47 -39.55 -8.54
C GLN A 144 72.57 -38.95 -7.65
N GLY A 145 72.38 -38.86 -6.33
CA GLY A 145 73.41 -38.38 -5.39
C GLY A 145 73.92 -36.95 -5.65
N ARG A 146 73.17 -36.13 -6.39
CA ARG A 146 73.55 -34.78 -6.81
C ARG A 146 73.48 -33.78 -5.64
N ARG A 147 74.60 -33.09 -5.35
CA ARG A 147 74.74 -32.15 -4.21
C ARG A 147 74.24 -30.72 -4.47
N GLY A 148 73.90 -30.36 -5.71
CA GLY A 148 73.62 -28.96 -6.10
C GLY A 148 72.27 -28.39 -5.66
N TRP A 149 71.34 -29.21 -5.17
CA TRP A 149 69.92 -28.82 -5.03
C TRP A 149 69.54 -28.39 -3.62
N ARG A 150 70.53 -28.36 -2.72
CA ARG A 150 70.33 -28.04 -1.31
C ARG A 150 69.81 -26.60 -1.10
N ASP A 151 70.12 -25.71 -2.02
CA ASP A 151 69.69 -24.31 -1.94
C ASP A 151 68.29 -24.09 -2.53
N ASP A 152 67.92 -24.85 -3.57
CA ASP A 152 66.55 -24.88 -4.09
C ASP A 152 65.61 -25.54 -3.07
N LEU A 153 66.01 -26.66 -2.48
CA LEU A 153 65.27 -27.32 -1.39
C LEU A 153 65.03 -26.37 -0.21
N ARG A 154 66.05 -25.61 0.21
CA ARG A 154 65.91 -24.62 1.30
C ARG A 154 64.96 -23.49 0.92
N ARG A 155 65.03 -22.97 -0.31
CA ARG A 155 64.12 -21.93 -0.80
C ARG A 155 62.67 -22.40 -0.83
N ASP A 156 62.41 -23.58 -1.39
CA ASP A 156 61.06 -24.12 -1.53
C ASP A 156 60.47 -24.50 -0.17
N THR A 157 61.29 -25.02 0.76
CA THR A 157 60.83 -25.32 2.12
C THR A 157 60.47 -24.03 2.89
N ALA A 158 61.27 -22.97 2.77
CA ALA A 158 60.97 -21.68 3.39
C ALA A 158 59.71 -21.01 2.79
N ARG A 159 59.53 -21.14 1.47
CA ARG A 159 58.31 -20.65 0.80
C ARG A 159 57.07 -21.43 1.26
N LEU A 160 57.17 -22.76 1.37
CA LEU A 160 56.07 -23.60 1.85
C LEU A 160 55.66 -23.26 3.30
N GLN A 161 56.63 -22.98 4.18
CA GLN A 161 56.34 -22.49 5.54
C GLN A 161 55.60 -21.16 5.51
N THR A 162 56.05 -20.22 4.68
CA THR A 162 55.39 -18.91 4.52
C THR A 162 53.93 -19.05 4.04
N ILE A 163 53.69 -19.89 3.03
CA ILE A 163 52.34 -20.15 2.51
C ILE A 163 51.47 -20.81 3.59
N THR A 164 52.04 -21.73 4.37
CA THR A 164 51.32 -22.40 5.46
C THR A 164 50.89 -21.40 6.54
N ASP A 165 51.76 -20.45 6.89
CA ASP A 165 51.44 -19.39 7.85
C ASP A 165 50.39 -18.41 7.29
N GLN A 166 50.49 -18.04 6.01
CA GLN A 166 49.49 -17.22 5.33
C GLN A 166 48.12 -17.90 5.31
N LEU A 167 48.06 -19.19 4.96
CA LEU A 167 46.84 -19.99 5.02
C LEU A 167 46.29 -20.04 6.44
N ARG A 168 47.12 -20.27 7.46
CA ARG A 168 46.69 -20.27 8.87
C ARG A 168 46.06 -18.93 9.26
N ILE A 169 46.66 -17.80 8.88
CA ILE A 169 46.12 -16.47 9.16
C ILE A 169 44.78 -16.25 8.46
N LEU A 170 44.67 -16.62 7.18
CA LEU A 170 43.43 -16.52 6.40
C LEU A 170 42.32 -17.43 6.95
N THR A 171 42.64 -18.64 7.42
CA THR A 171 41.69 -19.55 8.07
C THR A 171 41.24 -19.03 9.43
N ALA A 172 42.15 -18.45 10.23
CA ALA A 172 41.81 -17.85 11.52
C ALA A 172 40.90 -16.62 11.39
N HIS A 173 41.14 -15.76 10.39
CA HIS A 173 40.28 -14.59 10.12
C HIS A 173 38.86 -15.01 9.70
N SER A 174 38.75 -16.01 8.83
CA SER A 174 37.46 -16.53 8.37
C SER A 174 36.69 -17.27 9.47
N GLY A 175 37.35 -17.94 10.41
CA GLY A 175 36.69 -18.62 11.53
C GLY A 175 35.91 -17.67 12.46
N ASN A 176 36.38 -16.42 12.62
CA ASN A 176 35.67 -15.40 13.40
C ASN A 176 34.49 -14.79 12.63
N THR A 177 34.65 -14.55 11.32
CA THR A 177 33.58 -14.02 10.46
C THR A 177 32.49 -15.06 10.17
N ALA A 178 32.86 -16.33 10.04
CA ALA A 178 31.95 -17.45 9.78
C ALA A 178 31.05 -17.79 10.97
N ARG A 179 31.33 -17.24 12.17
CA ARG A 179 30.58 -17.65 13.37
C ARG A 179 29.14 -17.13 13.38
N ARG A 180 28.79 -16.03 12.68
CA ARG A 180 27.39 -15.52 12.58
C ARG A 180 27.02 -14.73 11.30
N PRO A 181 27.45 -15.10 10.08
CA PRO A 181 27.07 -14.37 8.86
C PRO A 181 25.54 -14.42 8.61
N TRP A 182 24.87 -15.47 9.10
CA TRP A 182 23.41 -15.57 9.03
C TRP A 182 22.69 -14.55 9.92
N LEU A 183 23.25 -14.21 11.09
CA LEU A 183 22.62 -13.29 12.02
C LEU A 183 22.64 -11.86 11.47
N THR A 184 23.75 -11.46 10.86
CA THR A 184 23.88 -10.16 10.17
C THR A 184 22.94 -10.06 8.98
N LYS A 185 22.83 -11.14 8.18
CA LYS A 185 21.85 -11.23 7.08
C LYS A 185 20.40 -11.15 7.57
N VAL A 186 20.08 -11.79 8.69
CA VAL A 186 18.73 -11.77 9.29
C VAL A 186 18.41 -10.40 9.90
N THR A 187 19.35 -9.74 10.58
CA THR A 187 19.11 -8.40 11.14
C THR A 187 18.95 -7.36 10.03
N GLN A 188 19.78 -7.42 8.98
CA GLN A 188 19.68 -6.53 7.83
C GLN A 188 18.41 -6.78 7.01
N GLY A 189 18.07 -8.05 6.74
CA GLY A 189 16.78 -8.42 6.14
C GLY A 189 15.59 -7.97 7.00
N GLY A 190 15.73 -8.03 8.33
CA GLY A 190 14.77 -7.53 9.29
C GLY A 190 14.56 -6.02 9.18
N VAL A 191 15.62 -5.22 9.04
CA VAL A 191 15.51 -3.76 8.84
C VAL A 191 14.79 -3.44 7.54
N ILE A 192 15.09 -4.15 6.45
CA ILE A 192 14.37 -3.99 5.16
C ILE A 192 12.89 -4.35 5.33
N ALA A 193 12.58 -5.48 5.97
CA ALA A 193 11.21 -5.90 6.22
C ALA A 193 10.45 -4.87 7.07
N VAL A 194 11.09 -4.32 8.11
CA VAL A 194 10.53 -3.26 8.96
C VAL A 194 10.30 -1.99 8.14
N ALA A 195 11.25 -1.56 7.31
CA ALA A 195 11.09 -0.39 6.44
C ALA A 195 9.90 -0.56 5.47
N VAL A 196 9.77 -1.73 4.85
CA VAL A 196 8.62 -2.06 3.99
C VAL A 196 7.30 -2.05 4.77
N LEU A 197 7.27 -2.61 5.98
CA LEU A 197 6.09 -2.58 6.84
C LEU A 197 5.69 -1.15 7.22
N PHE A 198 6.65 -0.29 7.59
CA PHE A 198 6.39 1.12 7.88
C PHE A 198 5.87 1.87 6.66
N GLN A 199 6.33 1.53 5.45
CA GLN A 199 5.84 2.09 4.20
C GLN A 199 4.39 1.66 3.92
N ILE A 200 4.08 0.37 4.09
CA ILE A 200 2.70 -0.14 3.96
C ILE A 200 1.79 0.54 4.98
N ALA A 201 2.26 0.70 6.22
CA ALA A 201 1.52 1.38 7.28
C ALA A 201 1.25 2.86 6.93
N ALA A 202 2.25 3.58 6.38
CA ALA A 202 2.08 4.96 5.93
C ALA A 202 1.04 5.07 4.82
N VAL A 203 1.10 4.17 3.83
CA VAL A 203 0.12 4.13 2.72
C VAL A 203 -1.30 3.84 3.23
N LEU A 204 -1.46 2.86 4.12
CA LEU A 204 -2.74 2.54 4.74
C LEU A 204 -3.28 3.70 5.59
N ALA A 205 -2.41 4.40 6.33
CA ALA A 205 -2.78 5.58 7.10
C ALA A 205 -3.27 6.71 6.18
N VAL A 206 -2.57 7.00 5.08
CA VAL A 206 -3.00 8.01 4.11
C VAL A 206 -4.34 7.63 3.46
N TRP A 207 -4.53 6.35 3.12
CA TRP A 207 -5.80 5.87 2.56
C TRP A 207 -6.97 5.97 3.53
N THR A 208 -6.78 5.53 4.78
CA THR A 208 -7.83 5.59 5.81
C THR A 208 -8.23 7.03 6.12
N LEU A 209 -7.26 7.93 6.26
CA LEU A 209 -7.50 9.36 6.45
C LEU A 209 -8.21 10.00 5.24
N SER A 210 -7.79 9.67 4.01
CA SER A 210 -8.38 10.22 2.79
C SER A 210 -9.84 9.78 2.57
N VAL A 211 -10.16 8.50 2.82
CA VAL A 211 -11.52 7.97 2.68
C VAL A 211 -12.44 8.49 3.78
N GLY A 212 -11.92 8.66 5.00
CA GLY A 212 -12.65 9.26 6.13
C GLY A 212 -13.07 10.71 5.84
N SER A 213 -12.20 11.50 5.20
CA SER A 213 -12.48 12.89 4.86
C SER A 213 -13.70 13.07 3.93
N ARG A 214 -13.93 12.13 3.00
CA ARG A 214 -15.09 12.19 2.08
C ARG A 214 -16.45 12.03 2.76
N LYS A 215 -16.51 11.40 3.94
CA LYS A 215 -17.78 11.20 4.67
C LYS A 215 -18.21 12.45 5.45
N ASN A 216 -17.27 13.35 5.75
CA ASN A 216 -17.51 14.54 6.56
C ASN A 216 -17.72 15.81 5.74
N GLU A 217 -17.45 15.79 4.43
CA GLU A 217 -17.93 16.82 3.51
C GLU A 217 -19.45 16.68 3.36
N LYS A 218 -20.19 17.28 4.30
CA LYS A 218 -21.60 17.61 4.08
C LYS A 218 -21.65 18.39 2.75
N PRO A 219 -22.54 18.04 1.81
CA PRO A 219 -22.65 18.76 0.55
C PRO A 219 -22.83 20.23 0.91
N PHE A 220 -21.87 21.06 0.51
CA PHE A 220 -21.99 22.51 0.57
C PHE A 220 -23.24 22.83 -0.27
N ARG A 221 -24.37 22.95 0.42
CA ARG A 221 -25.63 23.40 -0.15
C ARG A 221 -25.34 24.84 -0.52
N VAL A 222 -25.01 25.06 -1.79
CA VAL A 222 -25.03 26.38 -2.42
C VAL A 222 -26.48 26.82 -2.34
N GLU A 223 -26.84 27.39 -1.20
CA GLU A 223 -28.08 28.12 -1.05
C GLU A 223 -27.96 29.30 -2.02
N ASN A 224 -28.79 29.24 -3.05
CA ASN A 224 -28.74 30.12 -4.20
C ASN A 224 -28.69 31.58 -3.74
N ALA A 225 -27.51 32.20 -3.84
CA ALA A 225 -27.38 33.65 -3.95
C ALA A 225 -27.88 34.07 -5.35
N LYS A 226 -29.18 33.91 -5.58
CA LYS A 226 -29.89 34.40 -6.77
C LYS A 226 -31.19 35.09 -6.32
N SER A 227 -31.03 36.20 -5.61
CA SER A 227 -32.04 37.25 -5.49
C SER A 227 -31.39 38.57 -5.07
N ARG A 228 -30.53 39.13 -5.94
CA ARG A 228 -30.16 40.54 -5.86
C ARG A 228 -30.15 41.16 -7.25
N ASN A 229 -31.32 41.14 -7.90
CA ASN A 229 -31.77 42.24 -8.75
C ASN A 229 -33.20 41.95 -9.17
N GLU A 230 -34.17 42.52 -8.48
CA GLU A 230 -35.44 42.94 -9.06
C GLU A 230 -36.11 43.93 -8.10
N GLY A 231 -36.78 44.90 -8.69
CA GLY A 231 -37.07 46.19 -8.11
C GLY A 231 -37.94 46.18 -6.87
N ASN A 232 -37.66 47.19 -6.07
CA ASN A 232 -38.47 47.73 -5.01
C ASN A 232 -39.92 47.98 -5.48
N VAL A 233 -40.85 47.09 -5.14
CA VAL A 233 -42.28 47.37 -5.11
C VAL A 233 -42.82 46.81 -3.79
N SER A 234 -43.27 47.75 -2.96
CA SER A 234 -43.99 47.53 -1.71
C SER A 234 -45.14 46.54 -1.86
N GLY A 235 -45.24 45.60 -0.92
CA GLY A 235 -46.39 44.70 -0.83
C GLY A 235 -46.22 43.74 0.33
N SER A 236 -46.70 44.16 1.51
CA SER A 236 -46.79 43.36 2.71
C SER A 236 -47.57 42.07 2.47
N VAL A 237 -46.95 40.91 2.68
CA VAL A 237 -47.64 39.70 3.13
C VAL A 237 -46.69 38.93 4.04
N SER A 238 -47.00 38.92 5.33
CA SER A 238 -46.46 37.94 6.27
C SER A 238 -47.01 36.58 5.88
N GLU A 239 -46.15 35.69 5.38
CA GLU A 239 -46.47 34.27 5.26
C GLU A 239 -45.41 33.48 6.04
N THR A 240 -45.81 33.09 7.24
CA THR A 240 -45.20 32.06 8.08
C THR A 240 -44.92 30.81 7.25
N VAL A 241 -43.65 30.58 6.91
CA VAL A 241 -43.19 29.31 6.35
C VAL A 241 -43.11 28.30 7.49
N GLU A 242 -44.27 27.77 7.87
CA GLU A 242 -44.35 26.47 8.54
C GLU A 242 -43.68 25.45 7.63
N THR A 243 -42.68 24.77 8.16
CA THR A 243 -42.01 23.65 7.52
C THR A 243 -42.99 22.49 7.49
N PHE A 244 -43.88 22.50 6.50
CA PHE A 244 -44.85 21.44 6.23
C PHE A 244 -44.06 20.19 5.86
N ARG A 245 -43.78 19.36 6.89
CA ARG A 245 -43.36 17.97 6.75
C ARG A 245 -44.55 17.24 6.13
N THR A 246 -44.69 17.34 4.81
CA THR A 246 -45.64 16.53 4.08
C THR A 246 -45.32 15.07 4.41
N PRO A 247 -46.31 14.25 4.82
CA PRO A 247 -46.08 12.83 5.00
C PRO A 247 -45.58 12.31 3.66
N SER A 248 -44.29 11.96 3.63
CA SER A 248 -43.63 11.29 2.52
C SER A 248 -44.50 10.09 2.14
N LYS A 249 -45.34 10.27 1.13
CA LYS A 249 -46.21 9.25 0.56
C LYS A 249 -45.26 8.13 0.14
N GLN A 250 -45.15 7.09 0.97
CA GLN A 250 -44.22 6.00 0.72
C GLN A 250 -44.51 5.48 -0.69
N PRO A 251 -43.49 5.39 -1.57
CA PRO A 251 -43.70 4.89 -2.92
C PRO A 251 -44.31 3.50 -2.82
N ASN A 252 -45.39 3.25 -3.55
CA ASN A 252 -46.13 1.98 -3.55
C ASN A 252 -45.17 0.84 -3.95
N THR A 253 -44.62 0.14 -2.95
CA THR A 253 -43.56 -0.85 -3.15
C THR A 253 -44.00 -2.01 -4.03
N ASP A 254 -45.28 -2.35 -4.01
CA ASP A 254 -45.82 -3.48 -4.76
C ASP A 254 -45.81 -3.22 -6.26
N PHE A 255 -46.13 -1.98 -6.67
CA PHE A 255 -45.99 -1.55 -8.06
C PHE A 255 -44.54 -1.69 -8.55
N TYR A 256 -43.56 -1.22 -7.76
CA TYR A 256 -42.14 -1.31 -8.14
C TYR A 256 -41.63 -2.75 -8.15
N ARG A 257 -42.13 -3.63 -7.27
CA ARG A 257 -41.82 -5.07 -7.31
C ARG A 257 -42.36 -5.72 -8.57
N GLN A 258 -43.61 -5.44 -8.95
CA GLN A 258 -44.20 -5.98 -10.18
C GLN A 258 -43.45 -5.49 -11.42
N LEU A 259 -43.11 -4.21 -11.45
CA LEU A 259 -42.37 -3.59 -12.54
C LEU A 259 -40.93 -4.15 -12.65
N TRP A 260 -40.26 -4.39 -11.52
CA TRP A 260 -38.92 -5.00 -11.51
C TRP A 260 -38.93 -6.45 -12.00
N ARG A 261 -39.95 -7.25 -11.62
CA ARG A 261 -40.10 -8.63 -12.12
C ARG A 261 -40.23 -8.68 -13.66
N GLN A 262 -40.94 -7.73 -14.26
CA GLN A 262 -41.07 -7.65 -15.72
C GLN A 262 -39.75 -7.28 -16.40
N ILE A 263 -38.98 -6.35 -15.81
CA ILE A 263 -37.64 -5.99 -16.29
C ILE A 263 -36.69 -7.19 -16.20
N GLU A 264 -36.75 -7.95 -15.12
CA GLU A 264 -35.92 -9.14 -14.92
C GLU A 264 -36.28 -10.28 -15.87
N ALA A 265 -37.57 -10.47 -16.17
CA ALA A 265 -38.04 -11.40 -17.22
C ALA A 265 -37.57 -10.98 -18.62
N LEU A 266 -37.50 -9.67 -18.89
CA LEU A 266 -36.99 -9.15 -20.16
C LEU A 266 -35.46 -9.28 -20.25
N ALA A 267 -34.75 -9.06 -19.14
CA ALA A 267 -33.31 -9.31 -19.06
C ALA A 267 -32.99 -10.81 -19.24
N SER A 268 -33.76 -11.71 -18.62
CA SER A 268 -33.53 -13.15 -18.72
C SER A 268 -33.79 -13.69 -20.14
N SER A 269 -34.86 -13.23 -20.79
CA SER A 269 -35.14 -13.57 -22.20
C SER A 269 -34.07 -13.04 -23.17
N ASN A 270 -33.54 -11.83 -22.93
CA ASN A 270 -32.42 -11.30 -23.71
C ASN A 270 -31.11 -12.06 -23.43
N THR A 271 -30.84 -12.48 -22.18
CA THR A 271 -29.67 -13.32 -21.87
C THR A 271 -29.75 -14.68 -22.56
N ALA A 272 -30.94 -15.27 -22.69
CA ALA A 272 -31.12 -16.53 -23.42
C ALA A 272 -30.88 -16.40 -24.93
N ARG A 273 -31.17 -15.22 -25.52
CA ARG A 273 -30.82 -14.92 -26.91
C ARG A 273 -29.32 -14.69 -27.11
N LEU A 274 -28.66 -14.06 -26.14
CA LEU A 274 -27.22 -13.73 -26.20
C LEU A 274 -26.31 -14.87 -25.72
N ALA A 275 -26.80 -15.83 -24.94
CA ALA A 275 -26.06 -17.05 -24.59
C ALA A 275 -25.77 -17.95 -25.81
N ARG A 276 -26.52 -17.78 -26.91
CA ARG A 276 -26.17 -18.34 -28.23
C ARG A 276 -24.97 -17.64 -28.89
N GLY A 277 -24.50 -16.54 -28.34
CA GLY A 277 -23.34 -15.80 -28.83
C GLY A 277 -22.60 -15.09 -27.69
N ASN A 278 -21.98 -15.84 -26.78
CA ASN A 278 -20.90 -15.49 -25.82
C ASN A 278 -20.85 -14.10 -25.14
N GLY A 279 -21.90 -13.28 -25.18
CA GLY A 279 -21.89 -11.90 -24.67
C GLY A 279 -22.56 -11.78 -23.30
N LYS A 280 -21.85 -11.24 -22.30
CA LYS A 280 -22.46 -10.75 -21.05
C LYS A 280 -23.26 -9.48 -21.34
N ILE A 281 -24.51 -9.40 -20.88
CA ILE A 281 -25.32 -8.18 -21.01
C ILE A 281 -24.76 -7.11 -20.06
N SER A 282 -24.24 -6.03 -20.64
CA SER A 282 -23.94 -4.83 -19.87
C SER A 282 -25.23 -4.13 -19.45
N GLN A 283 -25.29 -3.62 -18.22
CA GLN A 283 -26.43 -2.80 -17.74
C GLN A 283 -26.75 -1.66 -18.72
N ALA A 284 -25.75 -1.15 -19.45
CA ALA A 284 -25.91 -0.11 -20.46
C ALA A 284 -26.74 -0.57 -21.68
N SER A 285 -26.62 -1.83 -22.12
CA SER A 285 -27.42 -2.34 -23.24
C SER A 285 -28.87 -2.56 -22.82
N LEU A 286 -29.11 -3.09 -21.61
CA LEU A 286 -30.45 -3.21 -21.06
C LEU A 286 -31.14 -1.84 -20.92
N CYS A 287 -30.43 -0.82 -20.45
CA CYS A 287 -30.93 0.56 -20.37
C CYS A 287 -31.31 1.11 -21.75
N ARG A 288 -30.50 0.83 -22.78
CA ARG A 288 -30.76 1.24 -24.16
C ARG A 288 -32.00 0.56 -24.72
N ASP A 289 -32.13 -0.75 -24.53
CA ASP A 289 -33.26 -1.54 -25.03
C ASP A 289 -34.57 -1.12 -24.38
N ILE A 290 -34.54 -0.79 -23.09
CA ILE A 290 -35.71 -0.36 -22.31
C ILE A 290 -36.02 1.13 -22.55
N GLY A 291 -35.01 1.92 -22.95
CA GLY A 291 -35.13 3.36 -23.18
C GLY A 291 -35.23 4.17 -21.89
N VAL A 292 -34.54 3.71 -20.83
CA VAL A 292 -34.54 4.27 -19.48
C VAL A 292 -33.10 4.56 -19.06
N SER A 293 -32.89 5.66 -18.34
CA SER A 293 -31.55 6.04 -17.91
C SER A 293 -31.00 5.05 -16.86
N PRO A 294 -29.68 4.77 -16.83
CA PRO A 294 -29.07 3.92 -15.79
C PRO A 294 -29.41 4.32 -14.34
N PRO A 295 -29.45 5.62 -13.95
CA PRO A 295 -29.83 6.00 -12.59
C PRO A 295 -31.30 5.77 -12.28
N ASP A 296 -32.21 5.88 -13.25
CA ASP A 296 -33.62 5.54 -13.02
C ASP A 296 -33.80 4.04 -12.82
N LEU A 297 -33.07 3.21 -13.58
CA LEU A 297 -33.12 1.76 -13.45
C LEU A 297 -32.59 1.29 -12.10
N SER A 298 -31.49 1.89 -11.60
CA SER A 298 -30.97 1.58 -10.27
C SER A 298 -31.91 2.06 -9.16
N ALA A 299 -32.53 3.23 -9.31
CA ALA A 299 -33.51 3.73 -8.36
C ALA A 299 -34.73 2.79 -8.26
N ILE A 300 -35.27 2.32 -9.39
CA ILE A 300 -36.38 1.36 -9.42
C ILE A 300 -36.00 0.05 -8.72
N LYS A 301 -34.77 -0.45 -8.94
CA LYS A 301 -34.25 -1.66 -8.26
C LYS A 301 -34.20 -1.50 -6.74
N LEU A 302 -33.71 -0.36 -6.26
CA LEU A 302 -33.59 -0.10 -4.83
C LEU A 302 -34.98 0.06 -4.18
N ILE A 303 -35.92 0.74 -4.85
CA ILE A 303 -37.30 0.88 -4.36
C ILE A 303 -38.00 -0.48 -4.31
N SER A 304 -37.82 -1.34 -5.31
CA SER A 304 -38.43 -2.68 -5.32
C SER A 304 -37.93 -3.57 -4.17
N GLN A 305 -36.71 -3.33 -3.69
CA GLN A 305 -36.10 -3.97 -2.53
C GLN A 305 -36.49 -3.32 -1.18
N GLY A 306 -37.30 -2.26 -1.19
CA GLY A 306 -37.69 -1.52 0.01
C GLY A 306 -36.59 -0.64 0.60
N GLN A 307 -35.53 -0.35 -0.16
CA GLN A 307 -34.43 0.50 0.28
C GLN A 307 -34.72 1.98 0.01
N GLN A 308 -34.21 2.86 0.88
CA GLN A 308 -34.24 4.31 0.64
C GLN A 308 -33.31 4.66 -0.52
N VAL A 309 -33.79 5.52 -1.42
CA VAL A 309 -33.06 5.88 -2.63
C VAL A 309 -32.67 7.35 -2.59
N PRO A 310 -31.43 7.70 -2.99
CA PRO A 310 -30.97 9.09 -3.01
C PRO A 310 -31.73 9.99 -3.99
N ARG A 311 -32.39 9.40 -4.99
CA ARG A 311 -33.16 10.12 -6.02
C ARG A 311 -34.35 9.27 -6.47
N ASN A 312 -35.54 9.87 -6.52
CA ASN A 312 -36.72 9.22 -7.08
C ASN A 312 -36.57 9.05 -8.61
N PRO A 313 -37.02 7.92 -9.18
CA PRO A 313 -37.01 7.72 -10.62
C PRO A 313 -37.90 8.75 -11.32
N SER A 314 -37.50 9.18 -12.52
CA SER A 314 -38.29 10.13 -13.31
C SER A 314 -39.70 9.60 -13.59
N LYS A 315 -40.74 10.44 -13.44
CA LYS A 315 -42.12 10.09 -13.80
C LYS A 315 -42.25 9.63 -15.25
N GLU A 316 -41.44 10.22 -16.14
CA GLU A 316 -41.39 9.85 -17.55
C GLU A 316 -40.85 8.42 -17.74
N ALA A 317 -39.79 8.05 -17.00
CA ALA A 317 -39.23 6.71 -17.04
C ALA A 317 -40.24 5.67 -16.52
N ILE A 318 -40.93 5.96 -15.42
CA ILE A 318 -41.97 5.09 -14.85
C ILE A 318 -43.13 4.93 -15.83
N SER A 319 -43.64 6.02 -16.41
CA SER A 319 -44.73 6.01 -17.39
C SER A 319 -44.37 5.20 -18.64
N LYS A 320 -43.16 5.38 -19.16
CA LYS A 320 -42.66 4.65 -20.33
C LYS A 320 -42.54 3.15 -20.05
N LEU A 321 -42.06 2.76 -18.87
CA LEU A 321 -41.98 1.38 -18.42
C LEU A 321 -43.36 0.76 -18.22
N ALA A 322 -44.26 1.45 -17.50
CA ALA A 322 -45.62 1.00 -17.24
C ALA A 322 -46.39 0.77 -18.55
N LYS A 323 -46.28 1.71 -19.51
CA LYS A 323 -46.88 1.58 -20.84
C LYS A 323 -46.31 0.39 -21.62
N ARG A 324 -44.99 0.19 -21.57
CA ARG A 324 -44.32 -0.92 -22.26
C ARG A 324 -44.74 -2.28 -21.72
N PHE A 325 -44.90 -2.40 -20.41
CA PHE A 325 -45.27 -3.65 -19.74
C PHE A 325 -46.78 -3.79 -19.50
N LYS A 326 -47.60 -2.85 -19.99
CA LYS A 326 -49.06 -2.81 -19.77
C LYS A 326 -49.45 -2.90 -18.29
N ILE A 327 -48.69 -2.24 -17.41
CA ILE A 327 -48.97 -2.16 -15.97
C ILE A 327 -49.79 -0.88 -15.71
N GLU A 328 -50.92 -1.01 -15.02
CA GLU A 328 -51.71 0.16 -14.60
C GLU A 328 -50.92 0.99 -13.59
N MET A 329 -50.83 2.30 -13.83
CA MET A 329 -50.14 3.20 -12.90
C MET A 329 -51.04 3.45 -11.68
N PRO A 330 -50.48 3.42 -10.45
CA PRO A 330 -51.23 3.83 -9.27
C PRO A 330 -51.66 5.30 -9.42
N LYS A 331 -52.94 5.57 -9.17
CA LYS A 331 -53.51 6.92 -9.15
C LYS A 331 -52.99 7.73 -7.96
#